data_AF-A0A7J8T8N7-F1
#
_entry.id   AF-A0A7J8T8N7-F1
#
_cell.length_a   1.000
_cell.length_b   1.000
_cell.length_c   1.000
_cell.angle_alpha   90.00
_cell.angle_beta   90.00
_cell.angle_gamma   90.00
#
_symmetry.space_group_name_H-M   'P 1'
#
loop_
_entity.id
_entity.type
_entity.pdbx_description
1 polymer ?
#
loop_
_entity_poly.entity_id
_entity_poly.type
_entity_poly.pdbx_seq_one_letter_code
_entity_poly.pdbx_strand_id
1 'polypeptide(L)'
;MGSIWFRVIFITLLVSNDAVWSDGCWDEDRLALLQLQPLLSLKGFNWTEEKGSDCCEWEWVECNITTRRLTQLSLGNGLLKYLEFLNASLFLPFEELKSLDLSGNGLVGCVENEGFGKLSKLRHLENLDLSYNRLNDSTLSSLTHLKWLLLVLRGNSKLILACLDSKCRA
;
A
#
# COMPACT_ATOMS: atom_id res chain seq x y z
N MET A 1 25.55 53.61 30.86
CA MET A 1 24.14 53.28 30.56
C MET A 1 23.99 53.03 29.06
N GLY A 2 24.44 51.87 28.61
CA GLY A 2 24.45 51.44 27.21
C GLY A 2 24.87 49.98 27.17
N SER A 3 24.44 49.25 26.13
CA SER A 3 24.81 47.85 25.85
C SER A 3 23.95 46.73 26.44
N ILE A 4 22.65 46.99 26.71
CA ILE A 4 21.67 45.90 26.97
C ILE A 4 20.71 45.72 25.78
N TRP A 5 20.46 46.77 25.01
CA TRP A 5 19.50 46.75 23.89
C TRP A 5 19.96 45.96 22.65
N PHE A 6 21.27 45.76 22.46
CA PHE A 6 21.80 44.97 21.33
C PHE A 6 21.76 43.45 21.55
N ARG A 7 21.46 42.97 22.77
CA ARG A 7 21.31 41.53 23.04
C ARG A 7 19.88 41.02 22.95
N VAL A 8 18.90 41.90 22.72
CA VAL A 8 17.50 41.48 22.52
C VAL A 8 17.18 41.21 21.04
N ILE A 9 18.03 41.67 20.11
CA ILE A 9 17.83 41.51 18.66
C ILE A 9 18.53 40.23 18.11
N PHE A 10 19.26 39.47 18.94
CA PHE A 10 20.09 38.34 18.47
C PHE A 10 19.74 36.97 19.09
N ILE A 11 18.60 36.82 19.77
CA ILE A 11 18.15 35.52 20.36
C ILE A 11 16.73 35.12 19.89
N THR A 12 16.18 35.75 18.84
CA THR A 12 14.95 35.26 18.19
C THR A 12 15.11 35.09 16.69
N LEU A 13 16.24 34.52 16.28
CA LEU A 13 16.40 33.86 14.99
C LEU A 13 16.79 32.41 15.29
N LEU A 14 16.02 31.47 14.76
CA LEU A 14 16.08 30.00 14.93
C LEU A 14 15.18 29.38 16.03
N VAL A 15 13.95 29.87 16.14
CA VAL A 15 12.82 28.93 16.22
C VAL A 15 11.87 29.24 15.06
N SER A 16 12.39 29.09 13.84
CA SER A 16 11.55 28.56 12.77
C SER A 16 11.58 27.04 12.90
N ASN A 17 11.03 26.54 14.01
CA ASN A 17 10.38 25.23 13.99
C ASN A 17 8.94 25.44 13.53
N ASP A 18 8.77 26.18 12.44
CA ASP A 18 8.00 25.57 11.36
C ASP A 18 8.90 24.47 10.81
N ALA A 19 9.08 23.39 11.60
CA ALA A 19 8.95 22.11 10.98
C ALA A 19 7.55 22.19 10.41
N VAL A 20 7.46 22.66 9.17
CA VAL A 20 6.37 22.33 8.28
C VAL A 20 6.46 20.82 8.27
N TRP A 21 5.77 20.21 9.22
CA TRP A 21 5.48 18.80 9.19
C TRP A 21 4.79 18.67 7.85
N SER A 22 5.45 18.01 6.90
CA SER A 22 4.75 17.65 5.66
C SER A 22 3.53 16.90 6.15
N ASP A 23 2.35 17.50 5.98
CA ASP A 23 1.09 17.04 6.56
C ASP A 23 0.60 15.85 5.71
N GLY A 24 1.41 14.80 5.66
CA GLY A 24 1.33 13.68 4.72
C GLY A 24 1.46 12.32 5.40
N CYS A 25 1.20 11.25 4.67
CA CYS A 25 1.61 9.91 5.09
C CYS A 25 3.14 9.83 5.26
N TRP A 26 3.57 8.82 6.02
CA TRP A 26 4.98 8.54 6.31
C TRP A 26 5.85 8.45 5.05
N ASP A 27 7.09 8.95 5.11
CA ASP A 27 7.92 9.14 3.91
C ASP A 27 8.19 7.86 3.12
N GLU A 28 8.49 6.74 3.78
CA GLU A 28 8.66 5.45 3.13
C GLU A 28 7.37 4.94 2.45
N ASP A 29 6.22 5.14 3.09
CA ASP A 29 4.92 4.78 2.53
C ASP A 29 4.62 5.67 1.30
N ARG A 30 4.86 6.98 1.42
CA ARG A 30 4.73 7.96 0.32
C ARG A 30 5.61 7.56 -0.86
N LEU A 31 6.89 7.28 -0.63
CA LEU A 31 7.83 6.89 -1.69
C LEU A 31 7.41 5.58 -2.37
N ALA A 32 6.93 4.60 -1.61
CA ALA A 32 6.44 3.35 -2.16
C ALA A 32 5.16 3.55 -3.01
N LEU A 33 4.24 4.42 -2.58
CA LEU A 33 3.07 4.77 -3.38
C LEU A 33 3.47 5.47 -4.69
N LEU A 34 4.48 6.34 -4.67
CA LEU A 34 5.02 6.97 -5.87
C LEU A 34 5.57 5.94 -6.88
N GLN A 35 6.10 4.81 -6.40
CA GLN A 35 6.54 3.71 -7.28
C GLN A 35 5.38 2.96 -7.95
N LEU A 36 4.18 3.00 -7.37
CA LEU A 36 2.97 2.41 -7.96
C LEU A 36 2.32 3.31 -9.02
N GLN A 37 2.60 4.62 -9.01
CA GLN A 37 2.00 5.59 -9.94
C GLN A 37 2.08 5.21 -11.42
N PRO A 38 3.21 4.71 -11.96
CA PRO A 38 3.29 4.36 -13.37
C PRO A 38 2.31 3.25 -13.75
N LEU A 39 2.03 2.31 -12.84
CA LEU A 39 1.10 1.21 -13.06
C LEU A 39 -0.35 1.70 -13.15
N LEU A 40 -0.68 2.67 -12.30
CA LEU A 40 -2.03 3.24 -12.18
C LEU A 40 -2.31 4.27 -13.28
N SER A 41 -1.27 4.99 -13.73
CA SER A 41 -1.33 5.92 -14.85
C SER A 41 -1.74 5.27 -16.17
N LEU A 42 -1.55 3.95 -16.32
CA LEU A 42 -1.98 3.21 -17.51
C LEU A 42 -3.50 3.24 -17.72
N LYS A 43 -4.30 3.51 -16.68
CA LYS A 43 -5.75 3.70 -16.76
C LYS A 43 -6.15 5.14 -17.13
N GLY A 44 -5.19 6.05 -17.33
CA GLY A 44 -5.45 7.47 -17.50
C GLY A 44 -5.72 8.19 -16.17
N PHE A 45 -5.33 7.59 -15.04
CA PHE A 45 -5.39 8.25 -13.74
C PHE A 45 -4.37 9.39 -13.73
N ASN A 46 -4.85 10.63 -13.64
CA ASN A 46 -3.99 11.80 -13.71
C ASN A 46 -3.55 12.22 -12.31
N TRP A 47 -2.30 11.89 -11.98
CA TRP A 47 -1.67 12.12 -10.68
C TRP A 47 -1.29 13.58 -10.40
N THR A 48 -1.56 14.51 -11.32
CA THR A 48 -1.10 15.90 -11.19
C THR A 48 -1.68 16.64 -9.99
N GLU A 49 -2.85 16.24 -9.50
CA GLU A 49 -3.50 16.83 -8.31
C GLU A 49 -2.99 16.20 -6.99
N GLU A 50 -2.57 14.93 -7.04
CA GLU A 50 -2.08 14.19 -5.87
C GLU A 50 -0.58 14.41 -5.60
N LYS A 51 0.13 15.06 -6.53
CA LYS A 51 1.57 15.31 -6.45
C LYS A 51 1.86 16.49 -5.52
N GLY A 52 1.66 16.28 -4.23
CA GLY A 52 1.84 17.30 -3.20
C GLY A 52 0.81 17.24 -2.08
N SER A 53 -0.28 16.50 -2.26
CA SER A 53 -1.30 16.31 -1.23
C SER A 53 -0.88 15.27 -0.20
N ASP A 54 -1.61 15.22 0.91
CA ASP A 54 -1.51 14.13 1.87
C ASP A 54 -1.99 12.82 1.21
N CYS A 55 -1.12 11.81 1.19
CA CYS A 55 -1.48 10.48 0.68
C CYS A 55 -2.58 9.79 1.49
N CYS A 56 -2.76 10.17 2.76
CA CYS A 56 -3.84 9.64 3.59
C CYS A 56 -5.23 10.17 3.21
N GLU A 57 -5.29 11.19 2.35
CA GLU A 57 -6.55 11.73 1.81
C GLU A 57 -6.94 11.09 0.47
N TRP A 58 -6.08 10.24 -0.11
CA TRP A 58 -6.39 9.56 -1.37
C TRP A 58 -7.50 8.53 -1.16
N GLU A 59 -8.45 8.47 -2.08
CA GLU A 59 -9.65 7.60 -1.99
C GLU A 59 -9.32 6.11 -1.76
N TRP A 60 -8.14 5.68 -2.21
CA TRP A 60 -7.68 4.30 -2.21
C TRP A 60 -6.63 4.02 -1.12
N VAL A 61 -6.41 4.96 -0.20
CA VAL A 61 -5.48 4.84 0.93
C VAL A 61 -6.20 5.13 2.24
N GLU A 62 -5.91 4.32 3.26
CA GLU A 62 -6.30 4.61 4.64
C GLU A 62 -5.07 4.56 5.55
N CYS A 63 -4.90 5.58 6.38
CA CYS A 63 -3.80 5.67 7.32
C CYS A 63 -4.26 5.55 8.77
N ASN A 64 -3.35 5.12 9.64
CA ASN A 64 -3.52 5.30 11.07
C ASN A 64 -3.43 6.79 11.43
N ILE A 65 -4.43 7.31 12.15
CA ILE A 65 -4.52 8.74 12.51
C ILE A 65 -3.37 9.24 13.39
N THR A 66 -2.72 8.35 14.15
CA THR A 66 -1.66 8.70 15.11
C THR A 66 -0.28 8.51 14.51
N THR A 67 -0.02 7.36 13.87
CA THR A 67 1.30 7.05 13.31
C THR A 67 1.48 7.58 11.90
N ARG A 68 0.40 8.00 11.23
CA ARG A 68 0.37 8.42 9.81
C ARG A 68 0.93 7.35 8.85
N ARG A 69 1.02 6.10 9.31
CA ARG A 69 1.41 4.93 8.51
C ARG A 69 0.21 4.40 7.75
N LEU A 70 0.46 3.90 6.55
CA LEU A 70 -0.55 3.31 5.70
C LEU A 70 -1.03 1.97 6.28
N THR A 71 -2.35 1.83 6.42
CA THR A 71 -3.00 0.65 6.99
C THR A 71 -3.92 -0.07 6.01
N GLN A 72 -4.47 0.62 5.00
CA GLN A 72 -5.24 -0.01 3.94
C GLN A 72 -4.87 0.56 2.57
N LEU A 73 -4.80 -0.33 1.58
CA LEU A 73 -4.48 0.00 0.20
C LEU A 73 -5.48 -0.68 -0.75
N SER A 74 -6.22 0.12 -1.51
CA SER A 74 -7.29 -0.35 -2.39
C SER A 74 -6.95 -0.16 -3.86
N LEU A 75 -6.38 -1.19 -4.49
CA LEU A 75 -5.99 -1.18 -5.90
C LEU A 75 -6.90 -2.05 -6.77
N GLY A 76 -8.15 -2.25 -6.35
CA GLY A 76 -9.11 -3.07 -7.07
C GLY A 76 -9.70 -2.42 -8.33
N ASN A 77 -10.74 -3.05 -8.89
CA ASN A 77 -11.58 -2.47 -9.97
C ASN A 77 -10.80 -2.04 -11.22
N GLY A 78 -9.87 -2.89 -11.65
CA GLY A 78 -9.12 -2.72 -12.89
C GLY A 78 -8.09 -1.58 -12.84
N LEU A 79 -7.71 -1.10 -11.65
CA LEU A 79 -6.59 -0.17 -11.49
C LEU A 79 -5.27 -0.78 -11.98
N LEU A 80 -5.14 -2.11 -11.91
CA LEU A 80 -3.99 -2.87 -12.41
C LEU A 80 -4.32 -3.71 -13.66
N LYS A 81 -5.37 -3.37 -14.42
CA LYS A 81 -5.88 -4.22 -15.53
C LYS A 81 -4.89 -4.53 -16.66
N TYR A 82 -3.83 -3.74 -16.79
CA TYR A 82 -2.79 -3.92 -17.79
C TYR A 82 -1.59 -4.72 -17.27
N LEU A 83 -1.63 -5.13 -16.00
CA LEU A 83 -0.60 -5.90 -15.35
C LEU A 83 -1.07 -7.36 -15.26
N GLU A 84 -0.65 -8.21 -16.20
CA GLU A 84 -1.00 -9.64 -16.14
C GLU A 84 -0.31 -10.36 -14.98
N PHE A 85 0.92 -9.93 -14.65
CA PHE A 85 1.78 -10.52 -13.62
C PHE A 85 2.18 -9.49 -12.58
N LEU A 86 1.76 -9.70 -11.33
CA LEU A 86 2.04 -8.79 -10.22
C LEU A 86 3.41 -9.06 -9.59
N ASN A 87 4.17 -7.99 -9.30
CA ASN A 87 5.29 -8.04 -8.37
C ASN A 87 4.78 -7.69 -6.96
N ALA A 88 4.60 -8.70 -6.10
CA ALA A 88 4.10 -8.51 -4.75
C ALA A 88 5.11 -7.83 -3.81
N SER A 89 6.40 -7.76 -4.18
CA SER A 89 7.40 -7.07 -3.37
C SER A 89 7.22 -5.55 -3.34
N LEU A 90 6.43 -4.99 -4.27
CA LEU A 90 6.04 -3.58 -4.27
C LEU A 90 5.27 -3.17 -3.00
N PHE A 91 4.67 -4.12 -2.29
CA PHE A 91 3.90 -3.84 -1.07
C PHE A 91 4.71 -3.96 0.22
N LEU A 92 5.95 -4.46 0.17
CA LEU A 92 6.78 -4.68 1.36
C LEU A 92 7.14 -3.41 2.16
N PRO A 93 7.26 -2.22 1.55
CA PRO A 93 7.49 -0.99 2.31
C PRO A 93 6.35 -0.60 3.26
N PHE A 94 5.12 -1.07 3.01
CA PHE A 94 3.95 -0.76 3.83
C PHE A 94 3.89 -1.66 5.07
N GLU A 95 4.80 -1.46 6.02
CA GLU A 95 5.00 -2.38 7.15
C GLU A 95 3.77 -2.54 8.05
N GLU A 96 2.98 -1.46 8.20
CA GLU A 96 1.75 -1.42 9.01
C GLU A 96 0.48 -1.78 8.23
N LEU A 97 0.63 -2.26 6.98
CA LEU A 97 -0.49 -2.61 6.12
C LEU A 97 -1.31 -3.75 6.72
N LYS A 98 -2.60 -3.51 6.89
CA LYS A 98 -3.59 -4.46 7.41
C LYS A 98 -4.51 -5.00 6.33
N SER A 99 -4.85 -4.18 5.34
CA SER A 99 -5.78 -4.55 4.28
C SER A 99 -5.21 -4.22 2.92
N LEU A 100 -5.19 -5.22 2.03
CA LEU A 100 -4.77 -5.06 0.65
C LEU A 100 -5.88 -5.59 -0.29
N ASP A 101 -6.48 -4.69 -1.06
CA ASP A 101 -7.46 -5.05 -2.09
C ASP A 101 -6.82 -4.98 -3.48
N LEU A 102 -6.78 -6.12 -4.18
CA LEU A 102 -6.29 -6.28 -5.55
C LEU A 102 -7.39 -6.90 -6.44
N SER A 103 -8.65 -6.79 -6.03
CA SER A 103 -9.79 -7.43 -6.68
C SER A 103 -10.07 -6.86 -8.08
N GLY A 104 -10.61 -7.67 -8.98
CA GLY A 104 -11.13 -7.17 -10.26
C GLY A 104 -10.06 -6.62 -11.22
N ASN A 105 -8.81 -7.05 -11.08
CA ASN A 105 -7.69 -6.57 -11.91
C ASN A 105 -7.36 -7.49 -13.09
N GLY A 106 -7.93 -8.68 -13.16
CA GLY A 106 -7.62 -9.64 -14.22
C GLY A 106 -6.21 -10.25 -14.12
N LEU A 107 -5.57 -10.17 -12.94
CA LEU A 107 -4.25 -10.76 -12.69
C LEU A 107 -4.26 -12.26 -13.02
N VAL A 108 -3.27 -12.72 -13.78
CA VAL A 108 -3.11 -14.13 -14.16
C VAL A 108 -2.12 -14.82 -13.23
N GLY A 109 -1.12 -14.10 -12.74
CA GLY A 109 -0.12 -14.64 -11.84
C GLY A 109 0.77 -13.57 -11.21
N CYS A 110 1.97 -13.99 -10.82
CA CYS A 110 3.01 -13.10 -10.28
C CYS A 110 4.31 -13.22 -11.07
N VAL A 111 5.18 -12.21 -10.92
CA VAL A 111 6.57 -12.26 -11.40
C VAL A 111 7.33 -13.36 -10.64
N GLU A 112 8.21 -14.08 -11.33
CA GLU A 112 9.03 -15.14 -10.75
C GLU A 112 9.84 -14.62 -9.54
N ASN A 113 9.89 -15.40 -8.45
CA ASN A 113 10.52 -15.04 -7.18
C ASN A 113 9.93 -13.82 -6.44
N GLU A 114 8.94 -13.13 -7.02
CA GLU A 114 8.31 -11.94 -6.46
C GLU A 114 6.79 -12.10 -6.28
N GLY A 115 6.34 -13.34 -6.07
CA GLY A 115 4.92 -13.68 -5.90
C GLY A 115 4.36 -13.47 -4.49
N PHE A 116 3.10 -13.85 -4.32
CA PHE A 116 2.32 -13.58 -3.10
C PHE A 116 2.93 -14.12 -1.81
N GLY A 117 3.79 -15.14 -1.87
CA GLY A 117 4.57 -15.58 -0.70
C GLY A 117 5.41 -14.47 -0.06
N LYS A 118 5.78 -13.41 -0.80
CA LYS A 118 6.47 -12.24 -0.25
C LYS A 118 5.61 -11.49 0.78
N LEU A 119 4.28 -11.51 0.63
CA LEU A 119 3.35 -10.86 1.55
C LEU A 119 3.42 -11.46 2.97
N SER A 120 4.03 -12.63 3.17
CA SER A 120 4.27 -13.19 4.51
C SER A 120 5.20 -12.35 5.38
N LYS A 121 5.93 -11.40 4.78
CA LYS A 121 6.77 -10.44 5.50
C LYS A 121 5.95 -9.30 6.13
N LEU A 122 4.73 -9.07 5.65
CA LEU A 122 3.81 -8.08 6.19
C LEU A 122 3.12 -8.65 7.43
N ARG A 123 3.66 -8.32 8.60
CA ARG A 123 3.26 -8.94 9.88
C ARG A 123 1.88 -8.53 10.37
N HIS A 124 1.38 -7.40 9.87
CA HIS A 124 0.10 -6.82 10.23
C HIS A 124 -1.00 -7.10 9.19
N LEU A 125 -0.68 -7.79 8.09
CA LEU A 125 -1.64 -8.03 7.03
C LEU A 125 -2.70 -9.03 7.50
N GLU A 126 -3.93 -8.55 7.58
CA GLU A 126 -5.10 -9.27 8.08
C GLU A 126 -6.10 -9.59 6.97
N ASN A 127 -6.19 -8.74 5.95
CA ASN A 127 -7.13 -8.90 4.84
C ASN A 127 -6.40 -8.81 3.49
N LEU A 128 -6.62 -9.81 2.63
CA LEU A 128 -6.15 -9.81 1.25
C LEU A 128 -7.29 -10.20 0.33
N ASP A 129 -7.71 -9.26 -0.51
CA ASP A 129 -8.72 -9.49 -1.53
C ASP A 129 -8.06 -9.69 -2.91
N LEU A 130 -8.17 -10.91 -3.43
CA LEU A 130 -7.72 -11.31 -4.76
C LEU A 130 -8.90 -11.73 -5.65
N SER A 131 -10.13 -11.40 -5.26
CA SER A 131 -11.35 -11.77 -5.97
C SER A 131 -11.39 -11.17 -7.38
N TYR A 132 -12.19 -11.78 -8.26
CA TYR A 132 -12.43 -11.34 -9.63
C TYR A 132 -11.14 -11.13 -10.45
N ASN A 133 -10.13 -11.98 -10.22
CA ASN A 133 -8.92 -12.07 -11.03
C ASN A 133 -8.96 -13.35 -11.90
N ARG A 134 -7.84 -13.69 -12.54
CA ARG A 134 -7.68 -14.89 -13.38
C ARG A 134 -6.62 -15.83 -12.80
N LEU A 135 -6.38 -15.76 -11.49
CA LEU A 135 -5.36 -16.54 -10.79
C LEU A 135 -5.67 -18.03 -10.85
N ASN A 136 -4.60 -18.83 -10.78
CA ASN A 136 -4.65 -20.29 -10.77
C ASN A 136 -3.97 -20.87 -9.51
N ASP A 137 -4.14 -22.17 -9.29
CA ASP A 137 -3.66 -22.86 -8.09
C ASP A 137 -2.15 -22.71 -7.87
N SER A 138 -1.36 -22.73 -8.94
CA SER A 138 0.10 -22.60 -8.84
C SER A 138 0.52 -21.26 -8.23
N THR A 139 -0.19 -20.19 -8.56
CA THR A 139 0.07 -18.84 -8.01
C THR A 139 -0.33 -18.76 -6.53
N LEU A 140 -1.46 -19.38 -6.20
CA LEU A 140 -2.05 -19.35 -4.85
C LEU A 140 -1.35 -20.28 -3.85
N SER A 141 -0.58 -21.27 -4.32
CA SER A 141 0.17 -22.19 -3.47
C SER A 141 1.10 -21.47 -2.48
N SER A 142 1.65 -20.33 -2.87
CA SER A 142 2.52 -19.49 -2.03
C SER A 142 1.81 -18.80 -0.86
N LEU A 143 0.47 -18.67 -0.91
CA LEU A 143 -0.35 -18.03 0.13
C LEU A 143 -0.66 -18.97 1.31
N THR A 144 -0.41 -20.28 1.17
CA THR A 144 -0.68 -21.29 2.22
C THR A 144 0.09 -21.03 3.52
N HIS A 145 1.17 -20.23 3.47
CA HIS A 145 1.93 -19.82 4.65
C HIS A 145 1.29 -18.66 5.43
N LEU A 146 0.25 -18.00 4.90
CA LEU A 146 -0.43 -16.87 5.54
C LEU A 146 -1.58 -17.36 6.44
N LYS A 147 -1.22 -17.88 7.62
CA LYS A 147 -2.13 -18.60 8.54
C LYS A 147 -3.21 -17.74 9.23
N TRP A 148 -3.14 -16.42 9.16
CA TRP A 148 -3.98 -15.50 9.95
C TRP A 148 -4.79 -14.50 9.10
N LEU A 149 -4.80 -14.70 7.79
CA LEU A 149 -5.34 -13.78 6.82
C LEU A 149 -6.79 -14.16 6.44
N LEU A 150 -7.68 -13.17 6.41
CA LEU A 150 -8.90 -13.26 5.63
C LEU A 150 -8.52 -13.15 4.15
N LEU A 151 -8.60 -14.28 3.46
CA LEU A 151 -8.28 -14.38 2.04
C LEU A 151 -9.58 -14.47 1.24
N VAL A 152 -9.80 -13.53 0.32
CA VAL A 152 -10.96 -13.51 -0.58
C VAL A 152 -10.50 -13.85 -1.99
N LEU A 153 -11.06 -14.92 -2.57
CA LEU A 153 -10.64 -15.46 -3.87
C LEU A 153 -11.78 -15.58 -4.88
N ARG A 154 -13.01 -15.23 -4.51
CA ARG A 154 -14.22 -15.39 -5.34
C ARG A 154 -14.00 -14.92 -6.79
N GLY A 155 -14.49 -15.66 -7.78
CA GLY A 155 -14.46 -15.21 -9.18
C GLY A 155 -13.13 -15.39 -9.93
N ASN A 156 -12.20 -16.19 -9.38
CA ASN A 156 -10.99 -16.65 -10.10
C ASN A 156 -11.25 -17.87 -11.00
N SER A 157 -10.32 -18.12 -11.94
CA SER A 157 -10.55 -19.03 -13.09
C SER A 157 -10.57 -20.53 -12.77
N LYS A 158 -10.14 -20.94 -11.57
CA LYS A 158 -10.28 -22.27 -10.95
C LYS A 158 -9.88 -22.13 -9.47
N LEU A 159 -10.63 -22.74 -8.55
CA LEU A 159 -10.26 -22.79 -7.13
C LEU A 159 -10.57 -24.18 -6.59
N ILE A 160 -9.59 -24.82 -5.95
CA ILE A 160 -9.65 -25.29 -4.55
C ILE A 160 -8.32 -26.00 -4.23
N LEU A 161 -7.57 -25.42 -3.28
CA LEU A 161 -6.73 -26.10 -2.26
C LEU A 161 -6.10 -25.08 -1.27
N ALA A 162 -6.07 -23.78 -1.60
CA ALA A 162 -5.52 -22.73 -0.70
C ALA A 162 -6.37 -22.47 0.57
N CYS A 163 -7.61 -22.95 0.64
CA CYS A 163 -8.53 -22.70 1.76
C CYS A 163 -8.50 -23.74 2.88
N LEU A 164 -7.52 -24.65 2.90
CA LEU A 164 -7.43 -25.64 3.98
C LEU A 164 -6.83 -25.09 5.28
N ASP A 165 -6.08 -23.98 5.24
CA ASP A 165 -5.37 -23.44 6.42
C ASP A 165 -5.62 -21.95 6.75
N SER A 166 -6.41 -21.22 5.93
CA SER A 166 -6.77 -19.81 6.18
C SER A 166 -8.30 -19.63 6.16
N LYS A 167 -8.84 -18.67 6.92
CA LYS A 167 -10.28 -18.37 6.95
C LYS A 167 -10.72 -17.75 5.62
N CYS A 168 -10.90 -18.58 4.60
CA CYS A 168 -11.38 -18.13 3.30
C CYS A 168 -12.87 -17.76 3.34
N ARG A 169 -13.24 -16.70 2.62
CA ARG A 169 -14.64 -16.46 2.20
C ARG A 169 -14.75 -16.73 0.70
N ALA A 170 -15.68 -17.61 0.33
CA ALA A 170 -16.02 -17.95 -1.06
C ALA A 170 -16.91 -16.88 -1.71
#